data_AF-A0A4Y2IKS1-F1
#
_entry.id   AF-A0A4Y2IKS1-F1
#
_cell.length_a   1.000
_cell.length_b   1.000
_cell.length_c   1.000
_cell.angle_alpha   90.00
_cell.angle_beta   90.00
_cell.angle_gamma   90.00
#
_symmetry.space_group_name_H-M   'P 1'
#
loop_
_entity.id
_entity.type
_entity.pdbx_description
1 polymer ?
#
loop_
_entity_poly.entity_id
_entity_poly.type
_entity_poly.pdbx_seq_one_letter_code
_entity_poly.pdbx_strand_id
1 'polypeptide(L)'
;MVRTADITEAVQNVVDCLRDAADNTIPKCSPRLRKVRRPWWNEACRDSRRGEKKRWNIFRRYPTTENHVAFKRSKALARCIRRRSQRESWINFVSSITSSTSSKQLWTKRADWGSFMQLADITESMVSTADITEAVQNVVDCLNNAAENTIPKCSPRLRKFRRPWWNVACRDSRREEKRLWNIFRRYPTTENHVAFKRAKALARRIRRR
;
A
#
# COMPACT_ATOMS: atom_id res chain seq x y z
N MET A 1 -65.79 -3.85 0.72
CA MET A 1 -65.00 -4.84 1.48
C MET A 1 -63.54 -4.61 1.14
N VAL A 2 -62.75 -4.40 2.19
CA VAL A 2 -61.39 -3.87 2.18
C VAL A 2 -60.46 -4.81 1.40
N ARG A 3 -59.83 -4.29 0.33
CA ARG A 3 -58.72 -4.98 -0.32
C ARG A 3 -57.56 -4.95 0.66
N THR A 4 -57.24 -6.09 1.24
CA THR A 4 -56.07 -6.29 2.09
C THR A 4 -54.85 -5.88 1.28
N ALA A 5 -54.19 -4.78 1.66
CA ALA A 5 -52.83 -4.50 1.23
C ALA A 5 -52.04 -5.79 1.49
N ASP A 6 -51.60 -6.40 0.41
CA ASP A 6 -51.21 -7.80 0.35
C ASP A 6 -49.97 -7.99 1.24
N ILE A 7 -49.93 -9.06 2.04
CA ILE A 7 -48.79 -9.36 2.94
C ILE A 7 -47.47 -9.32 2.15
N THR A 8 -47.54 -9.67 0.88
CA THR A 8 -46.49 -9.58 -0.12
C THR A 8 -45.90 -8.17 -0.28
N GLU A 9 -46.74 -7.12 -0.27
CA GLU A 9 -46.33 -5.71 -0.36
C GLU A 9 -45.57 -5.27 0.91
N ALA A 10 -46.05 -5.69 2.09
CA ALA A 10 -45.37 -5.41 3.36
C ALA A 10 -43.99 -6.10 3.44
N VAL A 11 -43.89 -7.36 2.98
CA VAL A 11 -42.62 -8.09 2.92
C VAL A 11 -41.65 -7.42 1.93
N GLN A 12 -42.14 -7.01 0.77
CA GLN A 12 -41.33 -6.35 -0.24
C GLN A 12 -40.75 -5.02 0.28
N ASN A 13 -41.56 -4.22 0.97
CA ASN A 13 -41.12 -2.97 1.59
C ASN A 13 -40.01 -3.19 2.64
N VAL A 14 -40.09 -4.24 3.45
CA VAL A 14 -39.05 -4.57 4.45
C VAL A 14 -37.75 -5.02 3.76
N VAL A 15 -37.86 -5.84 2.70
CA VAL A 15 -36.70 -6.30 1.93
C VAL A 15 -36.00 -5.13 1.24
N ASP A 16 -36.76 -4.21 0.66
CA ASP A 16 -36.20 -3.04 -0.02
C ASP A 16 -35.57 -2.07 0.98
N CYS A 17 -36.18 -1.84 2.15
CA CYS A 17 -35.55 -1.08 3.23
C CYS A 17 -34.21 -1.68 3.70
N LEU A 18 -34.14 -3.00 3.86
CA LEU A 18 -32.92 -3.69 4.25
C LEU A 18 -31.85 -3.65 3.16
N ARG A 19 -32.25 -3.76 1.89
CA ARG A 19 -31.36 -3.67 0.75
C ARG A 19 -30.80 -2.25 0.61
N ASP A 20 -31.63 -1.22 0.75
CA ASP A 20 -31.21 0.18 0.73
C ASP A 20 -30.29 0.50 1.92
N ALA A 21 -30.64 0.05 3.13
CA ALA A 21 -29.78 0.21 4.29
C ALA A 21 -28.41 -0.48 4.10
N ALA A 22 -28.39 -1.69 3.53
CA ALA A 22 -27.15 -2.41 3.24
C ALA A 22 -26.32 -1.73 2.15
N ASP A 23 -26.96 -1.24 1.08
CA ASP A 23 -26.28 -0.56 -0.02
C ASP A 23 -25.68 0.79 0.39
N ASN A 24 -26.30 1.48 1.35
CA ASN A 24 -25.82 2.73 1.91
C ASN A 24 -24.71 2.55 2.96
N THR A 25 -24.70 1.43 3.70
CA THR A 25 -23.77 1.22 4.82
C THR A 25 -22.62 0.27 4.53
N ILE A 26 -22.75 -0.62 3.55
CA ILE A 26 -21.75 -1.64 3.20
C ILE A 26 -21.04 -1.24 1.91
N PRO A 27 -19.76 -0.82 1.96
CA PRO A 27 -19.02 -0.47 0.76
C PRO A 27 -18.89 -1.68 -0.18
N LYS A 28 -19.52 -1.61 -1.36
CA LYS A 28 -19.48 -2.66 -2.39
C LYS A 28 -18.08 -2.93 -2.94
N CYS A 29 -17.10 -2.08 -2.62
CA CYS A 29 -15.70 -2.23 -2.97
C CYS A 29 -14.81 -1.76 -1.80
N SER A 30 -13.64 -2.40 -1.65
CA SER A 30 -12.60 -1.85 -0.79
C SER A 30 -12.17 -0.47 -1.30
N PRO A 31 -12.08 0.56 -0.45
CA PRO A 31 -11.62 1.89 -0.87
C PRO A 31 -10.28 1.77 -1.59
N ARG A 32 -10.19 2.33 -2.81
CA ARG A 32 -8.92 2.44 -3.51
C ARG A 32 -8.11 3.57 -2.86
N LEU A 33 -7.56 3.30 -1.67
CA LEU A 33 -6.70 4.24 -0.98
C LEU A 33 -5.56 4.67 -1.92
N ARG A 34 -5.50 5.97 -2.21
CA ARG A 34 -4.38 6.54 -2.96
C ARG A 34 -3.09 6.15 -2.23
N LYS A 35 -2.09 5.70 -2.98
CA LYS A 35 -0.77 5.41 -2.40
C LYS A 35 -0.18 6.72 -1.90
N VAL A 36 -0.23 6.94 -0.58
CA VAL A 36 0.47 8.04 0.07
C VAL A 36 1.92 8.04 -0.42
N ARG A 37 2.34 9.16 -1.01
CA ARG A 37 3.72 9.32 -1.48
C ARG A 37 4.61 9.24 -0.25
N ARG A 38 5.63 8.38 -0.33
CA ARG A 38 6.58 8.20 0.77
C ARG A 38 7.27 9.55 1.02
N PRO A 39 7.27 10.10 2.25
CA PRO A 39 7.87 11.41 2.53
C PRO A 39 9.34 11.53 2.11
N TRP A 40 10.07 10.42 2.12
CA TRP A 40 11.46 10.33 1.69
C TRP A 40 11.67 10.24 0.17
N TRP A 41 10.60 10.19 -0.64
CA TRP A 41 10.69 10.04 -2.10
C TRP A 41 10.85 11.40 -2.80
N ASN A 42 12.10 11.81 -2.98
CA ASN A 42 12.50 13.08 -3.59
C ASN A 42 12.98 12.92 -5.06
N GLU A 43 13.38 14.03 -5.68
CA GLU A 43 13.88 14.05 -7.07
C GLU A 43 15.14 13.19 -7.24
N ALA A 44 16.09 13.26 -6.30
CA ALA A 44 17.29 12.42 -6.33
C ALA A 44 16.97 10.91 -6.36
N CYS A 45 15.93 10.48 -5.64
CA CYS A 45 15.42 9.10 -5.69
C CYS A 45 14.80 8.75 -7.06
N ARG A 46 14.12 9.71 -7.71
CA ARG A 46 13.55 9.52 -9.06
C ARG A 46 14.65 9.41 -10.11
N ASP A 47 15.59 10.34 -10.12
CA ASP A 47 16.68 10.39 -11.09
C ASP A 47 17.62 9.21 -10.98
N SER A 48 18.01 8.84 -9.76
CA SER A 48 18.86 7.65 -9.57
C SER A 48 18.16 6.35 -10.02
N ARG A 49 16.85 6.24 -9.83
CA ARG A 49 16.06 5.11 -10.33
C ARG A 49 15.92 5.13 -11.86
N ARG A 50 15.75 6.31 -12.46
CA ARG A 50 15.74 6.50 -13.92
C ARG A 50 17.09 6.09 -14.52
N GLY A 51 18.20 6.53 -13.91
CA GLY A 51 19.56 6.16 -14.28
C GLY A 51 19.85 4.67 -14.14
N GLU A 52 19.47 4.04 -13.02
CA GLU A 52 19.55 2.59 -12.83
C GLU A 52 18.81 1.84 -13.95
N LYS A 53 17.59 2.27 -14.27
CA LYS A 53 16.76 1.65 -15.31
C LYS A 53 17.34 1.85 -16.71
N LYS A 54 17.91 3.03 -17.01
CA LYS A 54 18.62 3.30 -18.28
C LYS A 54 19.81 2.35 -18.45
N ARG A 55 20.67 2.23 -17.45
CA ARG A 55 21.84 1.32 -17.49
C ARG A 55 21.43 -0.15 -17.53
N TRP A 56 20.35 -0.54 -16.84
CA TRP A 56 19.77 -1.87 -16.96
C TRP A 56 19.31 -2.18 -18.38
N ASN A 57 18.58 -1.25 -19.01
CA ASN A 57 18.08 -1.44 -20.37
C ASN A 57 19.22 -1.58 -21.38
N ILE A 58 20.30 -0.79 -21.24
CA ILE A 58 21.51 -0.89 -22.06
C ILE A 58 22.16 -2.26 -21.87
N PHE A 59 22.44 -2.66 -20.63
CA PHE A 59 23.04 -3.97 -20.34
C PHE A 59 22.17 -5.14 -20.84
N ARG A 60 20.84 -5.04 -20.71
CA ARG A 60 19.91 -6.06 -21.17
C ARG A 60 19.93 -6.22 -22.70
N ARG A 61 20.13 -5.13 -23.45
CA ARG A 61 20.24 -5.16 -24.91
C ARG A 61 21.64 -5.60 -25.36
N TYR A 62 22.68 -5.15 -24.64
CA TYR A 62 24.08 -5.37 -24.99
C TYR A 62 24.86 -5.87 -23.76
N PRO A 63 24.92 -7.20 -23.54
CA PRO A 63 25.47 -7.82 -22.32
C PRO A 63 27.00 -7.80 -22.21
N THR A 64 27.63 -6.63 -22.35
CA THR A 64 29.08 -6.47 -22.22
C THR A 64 29.50 -6.31 -20.74
N THR A 65 30.77 -6.62 -20.44
CA THR A 65 31.34 -6.47 -19.09
C THR A 65 31.26 -5.03 -18.60
N GLU A 66 31.55 -4.06 -19.47
CA GLU A 66 31.47 -2.63 -19.17
C GLU A 66 30.03 -2.22 -18.80
N ASN A 67 29.04 -2.63 -19.58
CA ASN A 67 27.63 -2.35 -19.32
C ASN A 67 27.16 -2.97 -17.99
N HIS A 68 27.64 -4.17 -17.66
CA HIS A 68 27.35 -4.82 -16.39
C HIS A 68 27.94 -4.05 -15.20
N VAL A 69 29.18 -3.57 -15.31
CA VAL A 69 29.84 -2.73 -14.29
C VAL A 69 29.10 -1.39 -14.12
N ALA A 70 28.75 -0.72 -15.23
CA ALA A 70 28.00 0.53 -15.21
C ALA A 70 26.63 0.36 -14.53
N PHE A 71 25.88 -0.70 -14.85
CA PHE A 71 24.63 -1.03 -14.17
C PHE A 71 24.83 -1.28 -12.67
N LYS A 72 25.85 -2.06 -12.27
CA LYS A 72 26.16 -2.31 -10.85
C LYS A 72 26.48 -1.01 -10.10
N ARG A 73 27.26 -0.11 -10.69
CA ARG A 73 27.57 1.22 -10.12
C ARG A 73 26.30 2.04 -9.92
N SER A 74 25.46 2.19 -10.94
CA SER A 74 24.19 2.93 -10.83
C SER A 74 23.22 2.30 -9.82
N LYS A 75 23.18 0.96 -9.73
CA LYS A 75 22.37 0.24 -8.74
C LYS A 75 22.86 0.45 -7.32
N ALA A 76 24.18 0.51 -7.10
CA ALA A 76 24.76 0.83 -5.80
C ALA A 76 24.44 2.28 -5.40
N LEU A 77 24.58 3.23 -6.33
CA LEU A 77 24.25 4.64 -6.14
C LEU A 77 22.77 4.84 -5.80
N ALA A 78 21.85 4.27 -6.57
CA ALA A 78 20.41 4.33 -6.30
C ALA A 78 20.05 3.74 -4.91
N ARG A 79 20.76 2.69 -4.48
CA ARG A 79 20.60 2.14 -3.12
C ARG A 79 21.12 3.10 -2.05
N CYS A 80 22.24 3.77 -2.29
CA CYS A 80 22.82 4.76 -1.37
C CYS A 80 21.88 5.95 -1.20
N ILE A 81 21.48 6.59 -2.30
CA ILE A 81 20.57 7.75 -2.30
C ILE A 81 19.27 7.41 -1.58
N ARG A 82 18.65 6.26 -1.91
CA ARG A 82 17.42 5.84 -1.24
C ARG A 82 17.58 5.67 0.27
N ARG A 83 18.69 5.08 0.73
CA ARG A 83 18.96 4.91 2.16
C ARG A 83 19.19 6.27 2.85
N ARG A 84 19.93 7.16 2.18
CA ARG A 84 20.19 8.53 2.65
C ARG A 84 18.89 9.32 2.79
N SER A 85 18.07 9.37 1.75
CA SER A 85 16.80 10.11 1.78
C SER A 85 15.79 9.54 2.80
N GLN A 86 15.78 8.22 3.01
CA GLN A 86 15.00 7.61 4.11
C GLN A 86 15.48 8.07 5.48
N ARG A 87 16.80 8.10 5.69
CA ARG A 87 17.40 8.56 6.95
C ARG A 87 17.12 10.04 7.19
N GLU A 88 17.38 10.89 6.20
CA GLU A 88 17.16 12.35 6.31
C GLU A 88 15.69 12.67 6.58
N SER A 89 14.76 12.06 5.85
CA SER A 89 13.33 12.25 6.09
C SER A 89 12.90 11.79 7.48
N TRP A 90 13.47 10.70 7.99
CA TRP A 90 13.19 10.23 9.35
C TRP A 90 13.77 11.18 10.40
N ILE A 91 15.01 11.64 10.23
CA ILE A 91 15.64 12.63 11.10
C ILE A 91 14.77 13.89 11.14
N ASN A 92 14.38 14.44 9.99
CA ASN A 92 13.53 15.64 9.93
C ASN A 92 12.19 15.43 10.64
N PHE A 93 11.56 14.26 10.49
CA PHE A 93 10.32 13.94 11.20
C PHE A 93 10.52 13.93 12.71
N VAL A 94 11.55 13.23 13.20
CA VAL A 94 11.85 13.13 14.63
C VAL A 94 12.25 14.49 15.21
N SER A 95 13.09 15.26 14.50
CA SER A 95 13.46 16.62 14.89
C SER A 95 12.27 17.59 14.94
N SER A 96 11.18 17.29 14.21
CA SER A 96 9.95 18.08 14.29
C SER A 96 9.08 17.76 15.52
N ILE A 97 9.43 16.73 16.30
CA ILE A 97 8.74 16.34 17.53
C ILE A 97 9.53 16.96 18.70
N THR A 98 8.97 18.03 19.25
CA THR A 98 9.49 18.74 20.43
C THR A 98 8.77 18.29 21.70
N SER A 99 9.28 18.69 22.88
CA SER A 99 8.60 18.48 24.16
C SER A 99 7.19 19.10 24.23
N SER A 100 6.94 20.13 23.43
CA SER A 100 5.64 20.79 23.28
C SER A 100 4.70 20.14 22.26
N THR A 101 5.15 19.08 21.55
CA THR A 101 4.32 18.40 20.55
C THR A 101 3.30 17.50 21.25
N SER A 102 2.04 17.91 21.23
CA SER A 102 0.93 17.13 21.80
C SER A 102 0.64 15.86 20.98
N SER A 103 0.04 14.85 21.62
CA SER A 103 -0.44 13.63 20.95
C SER A 103 -1.36 13.95 19.78
N LYS A 104 -2.21 14.98 19.91
CA LYS A 104 -3.10 15.46 18.84
C LYS A 104 -2.30 15.88 17.61
N GLN A 105 -1.29 16.73 17.77
CA GLN A 105 -0.45 17.21 16.67
C GLN A 105 0.34 16.08 15.98
N LEU A 106 0.74 15.05 16.74
CA LEU A 106 1.41 13.86 16.21
C LEU A 106 0.50 13.04 15.27
N TRP A 107 -0.76 12.84 15.66
CA TRP A 107 -1.76 12.17 14.82
C TRP A 107 -2.12 13.02 13.60
N THR A 108 -2.23 14.33 13.76
CA THR A 108 -2.40 15.29 12.66
C THR A 108 -1.26 15.15 11.64
N LYS A 109 0.00 15.08 12.06
CA LYS A 109 1.14 14.90 11.13
C LYS A 109 1.12 13.59 10.33
N ARG A 110 0.28 12.61 10.69
CA ARG A 110 0.18 11.29 10.03
C ARG A 110 -0.99 11.18 9.04
N ALA A 111 -2.01 12.03 9.16
CA ALA A 111 -3.18 12.02 8.29
C ALA A 111 -2.89 12.71 6.94
N ASP A 112 -3.58 12.28 5.87
CA ASP A 112 -3.49 12.89 4.55
C ASP A 112 -4.47 14.07 4.45
N TRP A 113 -4.09 15.21 5.05
CA TRP A 113 -4.94 16.41 5.09
C TRP A 113 -5.28 16.97 3.71
N GLY A 114 -4.40 16.80 2.72
CA GLY A 114 -4.69 17.24 1.36
C GLY A 114 -5.87 16.48 0.75
N SER A 115 -5.95 15.17 1.01
CA SER A 115 -7.09 14.36 0.60
C SER A 115 -8.32 14.61 1.48
N PHE A 116 -8.14 14.89 2.78
CA PHE A 116 -9.24 15.23 3.67
C PHE A 116 -9.93 16.52 3.23
N MET A 117 -9.18 17.59 2.95
CA MET A 117 -9.73 18.87 2.51
C MET A 117 -10.50 18.75 1.19
N GLN A 118 -10.10 17.86 0.29
CA GLN A 118 -10.83 17.61 -0.96
C GLN A 118 -12.13 16.83 -0.77
N LEU A 119 -12.19 15.95 0.24
CA LEU A 119 -13.36 15.10 0.53
C LEU A 119 -14.33 15.75 1.52
N ALA A 120 -13.83 16.65 2.37
CA ALA A 120 -14.57 17.41 3.36
C ALA A 120 -15.11 18.74 2.79
N ASP A 121 -15.14 18.88 1.46
CA ASP A 121 -15.57 20.12 0.81
C ASP A 121 -17.10 20.24 0.94
N ILE A 122 -17.57 21.28 1.62
CA ILE A 122 -18.98 21.51 1.87
C ILE A 122 -19.52 22.33 0.70
N THR A 123 -20.38 21.71 -0.10
CA THR A 123 -21.01 22.40 -1.24
C THR A 123 -22.25 23.16 -0.78
N GLU A 124 -22.59 24.24 -1.49
CA GLU A 124 -23.77 25.06 -1.22
C GLU A 124 -25.06 24.20 -1.18
N SER A 125 -25.18 23.24 -2.11
CA SER A 125 -26.31 22.30 -2.17
C SER A 125 -26.51 21.45 -0.91
N MET A 126 -25.47 21.24 -0.11
CA MET A 126 -25.56 20.46 1.15
C MET A 126 -26.14 21.29 2.29
N VAL A 127 -26.13 22.62 2.17
CA VAL A 127 -26.59 23.56 3.20
C VAL A 127 -27.90 24.25 2.77
N SER A 128 -28.26 24.20 1.48
CA SER A 128 -29.50 24.76 0.92
C SER A 128 -30.73 23.84 1.07
N THR A 129 -30.82 23.03 2.12
CA THR A 129 -32.03 22.22 2.40
C THR A 129 -33.07 23.04 3.16
N ALA A 130 -34.34 22.71 2.98
CA ALA A 130 -35.44 23.42 3.66
C ALA A 130 -35.46 23.18 5.18
N ASP A 131 -34.94 22.02 5.62
CA ASP A 131 -34.76 21.68 7.04
C ASP A 131 -33.29 21.87 7.46
N ILE A 132 -33.10 22.60 8.55
CA ILE A 132 -31.80 22.87 9.18
C ILE A 132 -31.20 21.57 9.73
N THR A 133 -32.04 20.65 10.23
CA THR A 133 -31.59 19.37 10.78
C THR A 133 -30.95 18.51 9.69
N GLU A 134 -31.56 18.51 8.50
CA GLU A 134 -31.07 17.81 7.32
C GLU A 134 -29.75 18.43 6.80
N ALA A 135 -29.65 19.76 6.75
CA ALA A 135 -28.40 20.45 6.38
C ALA A 135 -27.25 20.09 7.33
N VAL A 136 -27.51 20.09 8.64
CA VAL A 136 -26.51 19.72 9.65
C VAL A 136 -26.07 18.27 9.48
N GLN A 137 -27.02 17.36 9.26
CA GLN A 137 -26.72 15.94 9.06
C GLN A 137 -25.87 15.70 7.81
N ASN A 138 -26.20 16.37 6.70
CA ASN A 138 -25.43 16.30 5.45
C ASN A 138 -23.98 16.77 5.63
N VAL A 139 -23.76 17.85 6.38
CA VAL A 139 -22.41 18.34 6.71
C VAL A 139 -21.66 17.35 7.60
N VAL A 140 -22.32 16.84 8.65
CA VAL A 140 -21.72 15.86 9.57
C VAL A 140 -21.32 14.59 8.83
N ASP A 141 -22.16 14.08 7.93
CA ASP A 141 -21.89 12.88 7.16
C ASP A 141 -20.77 13.09 6.14
N CYS A 142 -20.69 14.28 5.54
CA CYS A 142 -19.56 14.67 4.69
C CYS A 142 -18.23 14.61 5.45
N LEU A 143 -18.19 15.26 6.62
CA LEU A 143 -16.99 15.32 7.46
C LEU A 143 -16.59 13.95 8.01
N ASN A 144 -17.57 13.16 8.44
CA ASN A 144 -17.34 11.79 8.91
C ASN A 144 -16.82 10.90 7.77
N ASN A 145 -17.44 10.96 6.58
CA ASN A 145 -16.96 10.22 5.42
C ASN A 145 -15.55 10.64 5.00
N ALA A 146 -15.24 11.93 5.01
CA ALA A 146 -13.89 12.41 4.74
C ALA A 146 -12.88 11.89 5.77
N ALA A 147 -13.25 11.89 7.06
CA ALA A 147 -12.42 11.41 8.16
C ALA A 147 -12.15 9.91 8.05
N GLU A 148 -13.18 9.09 7.82
CA GLU A 148 -13.08 7.64 7.63
C GLU A 148 -12.13 7.24 6.50
N ASN A 149 -12.13 8.02 5.42
CA ASN A 149 -11.34 7.71 4.23
C ASN A 149 -9.87 8.17 4.33
N THR A 150 -9.55 9.13 5.19
CA THR A 150 -8.24 9.82 5.18
C THR A 150 -7.46 9.71 6.49
N ILE A 151 -8.14 9.43 7.60
CA ILE A 151 -7.54 9.27 8.92
C ILE A 151 -7.43 7.76 9.22
N PRO A 152 -6.20 7.19 9.27
CA PRO A 152 -6.05 5.76 9.54
C PRO A 152 -6.46 5.42 10.98
N LYS A 153 -7.60 4.74 11.15
CA LYS A 153 -8.04 4.18 12.45
C LYS A 153 -7.08 3.15 13.06
N CYS A 154 -6.22 2.56 12.22
CA CYS A 154 -5.22 1.58 12.60
C CYS A 154 -3.94 1.77 11.78
N SER A 155 -2.80 1.32 12.31
CA SER A 155 -1.56 1.27 11.53
C SER A 155 -1.79 0.39 10.28
N PRO A 156 -1.62 0.92 9.05
CA PRO A 156 -1.89 0.13 7.86
C PRO A 156 -0.96 -1.06 7.86
N ARG A 157 -1.52 -2.28 7.81
CA ARG A 157 -0.74 -3.50 7.53
C ARG A 157 -0.19 -3.36 6.12
N LEU A 158 0.97 -2.74 5.98
CA LEU A 158 1.64 -2.54 4.70
C LEU A 158 1.81 -3.91 4.04
N ARG A 159 1.00 -4.22 3.01
CA ARG A 159 1.27 -5.38 2.15
C ARG A 159 2.71 -5.22 1.68
N LYS A 160 3.58 -6.17 2.04
CA LYS A 160 4.97 -6.19 1.59
C LYS A 160 4.96 -6.08 0.07
N PHE A 161 5.50 -4.99 -0.47
CA PHE A 161 5.66 -4.81 -1.91
C PHE A 161 6.37 -6.03 -2.46
N ARG A 162 5.68 -6.84 -3.28
CA ARG A 162 6.37 -7.82 -4.12
C ARG A 162 7.20 -7.00 -5.10
N ARG A 163 8.51 -7.19 -5.07
CA ARG A 163 9.41 -6.49 -5.99
C ARG A 163 8.99 -6.87 -7.42
N PRO A 164 9.03 -5.96 -8.42
CA PRO A 164 8.54 -6.25 -9.78
C PRO A 164 9.20 -7.45 -10.50
N TRP A 165 10.40 -7.84 -10.06
CA TRP A 165 11.14 -9.00 -10.55
C TRP A 165 10.83 -10.30 -9.79
N TRP A 166 9.94 -10.25 -8.79
CA TRP A 166 9.56 -11.39 -7.97
C TRP A 166 8.38 -12.13 -8.61
N ASN A 167 8.68 -13.06 -9.52
CA ASN A 167 7.70 -13.92 -10.18
C ASN A 167 7.38 -15.20 -9.37
N VAL A 168 6.42 -15.99 -9.85
CA VAL A 168 6.00 -17.25 -9.22
C VAL A 168 7.18 -18.23 -9.12
N ALA A 169 7.99 -18.36 -10.17
CA ALA A 169 9.21 -19.17 -10.15
C ALA A 169 10.23 -18.75 -9.06
N CYS A 170 10.43 -17.45 -8.81
CA CYS A 170 11.28 -16.95 -7.72
C CYS A 170 10.71 -17.29 -6.33
N ARG A 171 9.38 -17.34 -6.19
CA ARG A 171 8.70 -17.72 -4.95
C ARG A 171 8.89 -19.20 -4.66
N ASP A 172 8.64 -20.04 -5.64
CA ASP A 172 8.60 -21.50 -5.45
C ASP A 172 10.01 -22.06 -5.28
N SER A 173 10.96 -21.56 -6.07
CA SER A 173 12.39 -21.91 -5.90
C SER A 173 12.93 -21.55 -4.50
N ARG A 174 12.50 -20.42 -3.92
CA ARG A 174 12.88 -20.03 -2.55
C ARG A 174 12.16 -20.85 -1.48
N ARG A 175 10.90 -21.23 -1.72
CA ARG A 175 10.15 -22.11 -0.82
C ARG A 175 10.84 -23.47 -0.75
N GLU A 176 11.26 -24.00 -1.89
CA GLU A 176 11.97 -25.28 -1.98
C GLU A 176 13.37 -25.22 -1.37
N GLU A 177 14.15 -24.16 -1.65
CA GLU A 177 15.43 -23.90 -0.96
C GLU A 177 15.26 -23.95 0.56
N LYS A 178 14.19 -23.33 1.09
CA LYS A 178 13.93 -23.25 2.53
C LYS A 178 13.39 -24.56 3.11
N ARG A 179 12.60 -25.32 2.34
CA ARG A 179 12.14 -26.66 2.70
C ARG A 179 13.33 -27.61 2.86
N LEU A 180 14.22 -27.67 1.87
CA LEU A 180 15.40 -28.54 1.89
C LEU A 180 16.43 -28.09 2.93
N TRP A 181 16.56 -26.79 3.18
CA TRP A 181 17.34 -26.30 4.32
C TRP A 181 16.78 -26.80 5.66
N ASN A 182 15.46 -26.76 5.85
CA ASN A 182 14.84 -27.22 7.09
C ASN A 182 15.02 -28.74 7.29
N ILE A 183 14.95 -29.52 6.20
CA ILE A 183 15.21 -30.97 6.22
C ILE A 183 16.66 -31.24 6.61
N PHE A 184 17.62 -30.63 5.91
CA PHE A 184 19.05 -30.77 6.23
C PHE A 184 19.38 -30.31 7.66
N ARG A 185 18.78 -29.20 8.12
CA ARG A 185 19.00 -28.69 9.48
C ARG A 185 18.50 -29.67 10.56
N ARG A 186 17.44 -30.42 10.28
CA ARG A 186 16.91 -31.44 11.19
C ARG A 186 17.66 -32.77 11.06
N TYR A 187 18.09 -33.11 9.85
CA TYR A 187 18.74 -34.37 9.50
C TYR A 187 19.98 -34.10 8.63
N PRO A 188 21.16 -33.89 9.25
CA PRO A 188 22.38 -33.46 8.56
C PRO A 188 23.10 -34.56 7.77
N THR A 189 22.39 -35.24 6.87
CA THR A 189 22.99 -36.26 6.00
C THR A 189 23.63 -35.63 4.76
N THR A 190 24.59 -36.35 4.16
CA THR A 190 25.28 -35.93 2.93
C THR A 190 24.32 -35.71 1.78
N GLU A 191 23.32 -36.57 1.63
CA GLU A 191 22.26 -36.46 0.62
C GLU A 191 21.43 -35.18 0.80
N ASN A 192 20.99 -34.89 2.02
CA ASN A 192 20.22 -33.68 2.34
C ASN A 192 21.05 -32.41 2.10
N HIS A 193 22.35 -32.45 2.41
CA HIS A 193 23.25 -31.34 2.14
C HIS A 193 23.39 -31.06 0.64
N VAL A 194 23.55 -32.12 -0.18
CA VAL A 194 23.63 -32.02 -1.65
C VAL A 194 22.31 -31.50 -2.23
N ALA A 195 21.17 -32.01 -1.77
CA ALA A 195 19.84 -31.57 -2.21
C ALA A 195 19.61 -30.08 -1.91
N PHE A 196 19.92 -29.63 -0.69
CA PHE A 196 19.87 -28.20 -0.34
C PHE A 196 20.79 -27.35 -1.22
N LYS A 197 22.04 -27.79 -1.46
CA LYS A 197 22.99 -27.06 -2.31
C LYS A 197 22.49 -26.94 -3.76
N ARG A 198 21.90 -28.00 -4.32
CA ARG A 198 21.28 -28.00 -5.65
C ARG A 198 20.12 -26.99 -5.73
N ALA A 199 19.19 -27.02 -4.76
CA ALA A 199 18.07 -26.09 -4.71
C ALA A 199 18.50 -24.63 -4.51
N LYS A 200 19.52 -24.40 -3.68
CA LYS A 200 20.13 -23.07 -3.50
C LYS A 200 20.76 -22.54 -4.78
N ALA A 201 21.42 -23.40 -5.56
CA ALA A 201 21.97 -23.04 -6.87
C ALA A 201 20.86 -22.71 -7.89
N LEU A 202 19.80 -23.53 -7.94
CA LEU A 202 18.63 -23.30 -8.80
C LEU A 202 17.93 -21.97 -8.47
N ALA A 203 17.66 -21.70 -7.20
CA ALA A 203 17.04 -20.46 -6.77
C ALA A 203 17.90 -19.22 -7.09
N ARG A 204 19.23 -19.35 -7.09
CA ARG A 204 20.15 -18.29 -7.57
C ARG A 204 20.06 -18.09 -9.08
N ARG A 205 19.95 -19.18 -9.86
CA ARG A 205 19.82 -19.13 -11.33
C ARG A 205 18.51 -18.46 -11.75
N ILE A 206 17.39 -18.84 -11.15
CA ILE A 206 16.06 -18.26 -11.42
C ILE A 206 16.00 -16.77 -11.09
N ARG A 207 16.69 -16.33 -10.02
CA ARG A 207 16.80 -14.90 -9.66
C ARG A 207 17.67 -14.07 -10.61
N ARG A 208 18.47 -14.71 -11.47
CA ARG A 208 19.36 -14.06 -12.45
C ARG A 208 18.77 -13.99 -13.86
N ARG A 209 17.75 -14.82 -14.17
CA ARG A 209 16.89 -14.67 -15.35
C ARG A 209 16.00 -13.44 -15.19
#